data_AF-A0A7S0BE92-F1
#
_entry.id   AF-A0A7S0BE92-F1
#
_cell.length_a   1.000
_cell.length_b   1.000
_cell.length_c   1.000
_cell.angle_alpha   90.00
_cell.angle_beta   90.00
_cell.angle_gamma   90.00
#
_symmetry.space_group_name_H-M   'P 1'
#
loop_
_entity.id
_entity.type
_entity.pdbx_description
1 polymer ?
#
loop_
_entity_poly.entity_id
_entity_poly.type
_entity_poly.pdbx_seq_one_letter_code
_entity_poly.pdbx_strand_id
1 'polypeptide(L)'
;LRFGEISPRKVYHAVRQQTSKVNLARARQGDKESRQKAFSDASRAFLKNLCMRDFAHHMYYTHPKMAVAPIVPEFSVFPWSDDFSTLPKWREGQTGYPIIDAAMRQLRKIGWVHN
;
A
#
# COMPACT_ATOMS: atom_id res chain seq x y z
N LEU A 1 1.14 -8.50 7.55
CA LEU A 1 2.58 -8.24 7.31
C LEU A 1 3.22 -7.33 8.38
N ARG A 2 2.52 -6.29 8.86
CA ARG A 2 3.02 -5.37 9.91
C ARG A 2 3.67 -6.06 11.11
N PHE A 3 3.01 -7.10 11.65
CA PHE A 3 3.45 -7.80 12.86
C PHE A 3 4.42 -8.97 12.63
N GLY A 4 4.83 -9.23 11.38
CA GLY A 4 5.77 -10.31 11.08
C GLY A 4 5.21 -11.74 11.10
N GLU A 5 3.90 -11.92 11.34
CA GLU A 5 3.23 -13.24 11.30
C GLU A 5 3.42 -13.98 9.96
N ILE A 6 3.64 -13.23 8.88
CA ILE A 6 3.98 -13.76 7.56
C ILE A 6 5.21 -13.03 7.04
N SER A 7 6.21 -13.79 6.60
CA SER A 7 7.43 -13.25 5.99
C SER A 7 7.15 -12.65 4.60
N PRO A 8 7.60 -11.41 4.32
CA PRO A 8 7.53 -10.80 2.99
C PRO A 8 8.20 -11.66 1.90
N ARG A 9 9.32 -12.33 2.24
CA ARG A 9 10.01 -13.25 1.32
C ARG A 9 9.12 -14.45 0.98
N LYS A 10 8.37 -14.98 1.95
CA LYS A 10 7.42 -16.07 1.72
C LYS A 10 6.32 -15.63 0.75
N VAL A 11 5.81 -14.41 0.89
CA VAL A 11 4.83 -13.82 -0.05
C VAL A 11 5.42 -13.72 -1.46
N TYR A 12 6.63 -13.15 -1.61
CA TYR A 12 7.30 -13.05 -2.90
C TYR A 12 7.46 -14.40 -3.61
N HIS A 13 7.98 -15.41 -2.89
CA HIS A 13 8.18 -16.74 -3.46
C HIS A 13 6.85 -17.43 -3.79
N ALA A 14 5.81 -17.24 -2.97
CA ALA A 14 4.48 -17.78 -3.25
C ALA A 14 3.88 -17.18 -4.54
N VAL A 15 3.98 -15.86 -4.73
CA VAL A 15 3.54 -15.19 -5.96
C VAL A 15 4.31 -15.73 -7.17
N ARG A 16 5.64 -15.79 -7.09
CA ARG A 16 6.48 -16.32 -8.17
C ARG A 16 6.10 -17.75 -8.55
N GLN A 17 5.94 -18.64 -7.58
CA GLN A 17 5.55 -20.03 -7.81
C GLN A 17 4.17 -20.12 -8.46
N GLN A 18 3.20 -19.33 -7.98
CA GLN A 18 1.85 -19.33 -8.54
C GLN A 18 1.84 -18.80 -9.98
N THR A 19 2.59 -17.74 -10.27
CA THR A 19 2.72 -17.23 -11.64
C THR A 19 3.36 -18.25 -12.56
N SER A 20 4.43 -18.94 -12.14
CA SER A 20 5.05 -19.99 -12.95
C SER A 20 4.07 -21.11 -13.28
N LYS A 21 3.23 -21.55 -12.32
CA LYS A 21 2.19 -22.57 -12.55
C LYS A 21 1.16 -22.10 -13.59
N VAL A 22 0.66 -20.88 -13.44
CA VAL A 22 -0.33 -20.30 -14.38
C VAL A 22 0.27 -20.17 -15.79
N ASN A 23 1.50 -19.70 -15.90
CA ASN A 23 2.18 -19.53 -17.18
C ASN A 23 2.42 -20.88 -17.88
N LEU A 24 2.78 -21.93 -17.13
CA LEU A 24 2.90 -23.29 -17.67
C LEU A 24 1.55 -23.82 -18.18
N ALA A 25 0.45 -23.57 -17.45
CA ALA A 25 -0.89 -23.97 -17.87
C ALA A 25 -1.33 -23.25 -19.16
N ARG A 26 -1.08 -21.94 -19.26
CA ARG A 26 -1.38 -21.14 -20.48
C ARG A 26 -0.52 -21.57 -21.68
N ALA A 27 0.76 -21.88 -21.45
CA ALA A 27 1.63 -22.38 -22.50
C ALA A 27 1.14 -23.71 -23.09
N ARG A 28 0.55 -24.59 -22.27
CA ARG A 28 -0.10 -25.83 -22.74
C ARG A 28 -1.35 -25.58 -23.59
N GLN A 29 -1.99 -24.43 -23.43
CA GLN A 29 -3.16 -23.99 -24.21
C GLN A 29 -2.77 -23.21 -25.48
N GLY A 30 -1.49 -23.13 -25.83
CA GLY A 30 -1.02 -22.51 -27.07
C GLY A 30 -0.45 -21.09 -26.92
N ASP A 31 -0.55 -20.47 -25.74
CA ASP A 31 0.06 -19.16 -25.47
C ASP A 31 1.56 -19.30 -25.18
N LYS A 32 2.37 -19.28 -26.25
CA LYS A 32 3.83 -19.41 -26.16
C LYS A 32 4.49 -18.20 -25.49
N GLU A 33 3.91 -17.00 -25.55
CA GLU A 33 4.45 -15.78 -24.94
C GLU A 33 4.40 -15.82 -23.41
N SER A 34 3.35 -16.43 -22.85
CA SER A 34 3.22 -16.62 -21.40
C SER A 34 4.39 -17.38 -20.77
N ARG A 35 5.11 -18.22 -21.54
CA ARG A 35 6.27 -18.98 -21.05
C ARG A 35 7.49 -18.09 -20.75
N GLN A 36 7.61 -16.95 -21.42
CA GLN A 36 8.77 -16.05 -21.30
C GLN A 36 8.66 -15.10 -20.11
N LYS A 37 7.43 -14.77 -19.68
CA LYS A 37 7.21 -13.80 -18.60
C LYS A 37 7.43 -14.45 -17.22
N ALA A 38 8.37 -13.92 -16.44
CA ALA A 38 8.58 -14.36 -15.05
C ALA A 38 7.40 -13.99 -14.13
N PHE A 39 6.72 -12.89 -14.42
CA PHE A 39 5.55 -12.40 -13.68
C PHE A 39 4.47 -11.89 -14.64
N SER A 40 3.20 -12.09 -14.27
CA SER A 40 2.05 -11.45 -14.94
C SER A 40 1.96 -9.98 -14.54
N ASP A 41 1.19 -9.18 -15.26
CA ASP A 41 1.01 -7.76 -14.96
C ASP A 41 0.38 -7.54 -13.59
N ALA A 42 -0.65 -8.34 -13.26
CA ALA A 42 -1.26 -8.36 -11.94
C ALA A 42 -0.26 -8.76 -10.84
N SER A 43 0.58 -9.78 -11.09
CA SER A 43 1.63 -10.19 -10.15
C SER A 43 2.67 -9.09 -9.94
N ARG A 44 3.07 -8.38 -10.99
CA ARG A 44 3.97 -7.23 -10.91
C ARG A 44 3.35 -6.08 -10.12
N ALA A 45 2.08 -5.75 -10.36
CA ALA A 45 1.36 -4.72 -9.61
C ALA A 45 1.24 -5.08 -8.12
N PHE A 46 0.93 -6.33 -7.80
CA PHE A 46 0.90 -6.80 -6.41
C PHE A 46 2.28 -6.73 -5.75
N LEU A 47 3.34 -7.21 -6.42
CA LEU A 47 4.69 -7.15 -5.90
C LEU A 47 5.20 -5.71 -5.75
N LYS A 48 4.75 -4.77 -6.58
CA LYS A 48 5.03 -3.34 -6.40
C LYS A 48 4.52 -2.83 -5.06
N ASN A 49 3.33 -3.23 -4.62
CA ASN A 49 2.81 -2.89 -3.29
C ASN A 49 3.68 -3.50 -2.16
N LEU A 50 4.19 -4.72 -2.37
CA LEU A 50 5.14 -5.32 -1.42
C LEU A 50 6.46 -4.52 -1.37
N CYS A 51 6.97 -4.05 -2.51
CA CYS A 51 8.14 -3.19 -2.58
C CYS A 51 7.91 -1.83 -1.92
N MET A 52 6.70 -1.27 -1.99
CA MET A 52 6.36 -0.01 -1.27
C MET A 52 6.52 -0.16 0.25
N ARG A 53 6.25 -1.34 0.82
CA ARG A 53 6.55 -1.61 2.24
C ARG A 53 8.04 -1.49 2.53
N ASP A 54 8.88 -2.14 1.74
CA ASP A 54 10.34 -2.12 1.94
C ASP A 54 10.93 -0.73 1.67
N PHE A 55 10.38 -0.01 0.68
CA PHE A 55 10.71 1.39 0.42
C PHE A 55 10.38 2.28 1.63
N ALA A 56 9.20 2.15 2.24
CA ALA A 56 8.83 2.91 3.42
C ALA A 56 9.79 2.66 4.61
N HIS A 57 10.23 1.41 4.82
CA HIS A 57 11.25 1.10 5.82
C HIS A 57 12.60 1.76 5.50
N HIS A 58 13.01 1.73 4.23
CA HIS A 58 14.25 2.38 3.79
C HIS A 58 14.19 3.91 3.95
N MET A 59 13.04 4.52 3.64
CA MET A 59 12.80 5.95 3.87
C MET A 59 12.97 6.32 5.34
N TYR A 60 12.40 5.53 6.25
CA TYR A 60 12.55 5.77 7.69
C TYR A 60 14.00 5.62 8.17
N TYR A 61 14.72 4.61 7.66
CA TYR A 61 16.13 4.40 7.99
C TYR A 61 17.01 5.57 7.53
N THR A 62 16.77 6.07 6.31
CA THR A 62 17.53 7.18 5.73
C THR A 62 17.12 8.55 6.26
N HIS A 63 15.87 8.71 6.70
CA HIS A 63 15.31 9.95 7.23
C HIS A 63 14.67 9.72 8.61
N PRO A 64 15.47 9.49 9.68
CA PRO A 64 14.94 9.11 11.00
C PRO A 64 13.96 10.13 11.61
N LYS A 65 14.04 11.40 11.21
CA LYS A 65 13.16 12.47 11.70
C LYS A 65 11.81 12.56 10.97
N MET A 66 11.58 11.78 9.91
CA MET A 66 10.38 11.90 9.08
C MET A 66 9.06 11.61 9.83
N ALA A 67 9.13 10.98 11.00
CA ALA A 67 7.97 10.74 11.86
C ALA A 67 7.36 12.01 12.45
N VAL A 68 8.18 13.06 12.63
CA VAL A 68 7.82 14.27 13.37
C VAL A 68 8.11 15.55 12.58
N ALA A 69 8.80 15.44 11.44
CA ALA A 69 9.13 16.56 10.58
C ALA A 69 8.98 16.14 9.10
N PRO A 70 8.56 17.06 8.21
CA PRO A 70 8.52 16.77 6.78
C PRO A 70 9.94 16.54 6.23
N ILE A 71 10.06 15.66 5.25
CA ILE A 71 11.34 15.42 4.56
C ILE A 71 11.74 16.63 3.70
N VAL A 72 10.74 17.27 3.09
CA VAL A 72 10.88 18.46 2.25
C VAL A 72 10.72 19.68 3.16
N PRO A 73 11.81 20.43 3.45
CA PRO A 73 11.81 21.48 4.48
C PRO A 73 10.78 22.59 4.25
N GLU A 74 10.43 22.86 2.99
CA GLU A 74 9.46 23.88 2.59
C GLU A 74 8.07 23.62 3.21
N PHE A 75 7.71 22.36 3.48
CA PHE A 75 6.45 22.04 4.15
C PHE A 75 6.46 22.32 5.66
N SER A 76 7.61 22.60 6.29
CA SER A 76 7.66 22.93 7.72
C SER A 76 7.02 24.28 8.04
N VAL A 77 6.93 25.17 7.03
CA VAL A 77 6.33 26.50 7.13
C VAL A 77 5.02 26.60 6.35
N PHE A 78 4.46 25.47 5.94
CA PHE A 78 3.17 25.47 5.25
C PHE A 78 2.09 26.04 6.18
N PRO A 79 1.28 27.02 5.73
CA PRO A 79 0.32 27.71 6.58
C PRO A 79 -0.94 26.87 6.79
N TRP A 80 -0.83 25.81 7.59
CA TRP A 80 -1.97 25.01 8.02
C TRP A 80 -2.96 25.86 8.82
N SER A 81 -4.25 25.53 8.73
CA SER A 81 -5.27 26.17 9.55
C SER A 81 -5.10 25.79 11.03
N ASP A 82 -5.08 26.79 11.91
CA ASP A 82 -5.12 26.59 13.37
C ASP A 82 -6.55 26.35 13.89
N ASP A 83 -7.58 26.46 13.02
CA ASP A 83 -8.94 26.08 13.37
C ASP A 83 -9.13 24.55 13.29
N PHE A 84 -9.20 23.92 14.46
CA PHE A 84 -9.44 22.48 14.60
C PHE A 84 -10.93 22.12 14.79
N SER A 85 -11.86 23.07 14.65
CA SER A 85 -13.30 22.85 14.85
C SER A 85 -13.88 21.77 13.92
N THR A 86 -13.27 21.58 12.75
CA THR A 86 -13.69 20.60 11.74
C THR A 86 -13.05 19.23 11.92
N LEU A 87 -11.97 19.11 12.72
CA LEU A 87 -11.25 17.87 12.93
C LEU A 87 -12.12 16.75 13.54
N PRO A 88 -13.00 17.00 14.53
CA PRO A 88 -13.94 15.98 15.01
C PRO A 88 -14.82 15.44 13.89
N LYS A 89 -15.41 16.31 13.05
CA LYS A 89 -16.27 15.88 11.93
C LYS A 89 -15.53 14.95 10.97
N TRP A 90 -14.27 15.23 10.67
CA TRP A 90 -13.45 14.34 9.86
C TRP A 90 -13.19 13.00 10.55
N ARG A 91 -12.77 13.01 11.83
CA ARG A 91 -12.53 11.78 12.62
C ARG A 91 -13.77 10.90 12.74
N GLU A 92 -14.95 11.50 12.73
CA GLU A 92 -16.23 10.78 12.85
C GLU A 92 -16.86 10.40 11.51
N GLY A 93 -16.32 10.87 10.39
CA GLY A 93 -16.92 10.70 9.06
C GLY A 93 -18.27 11.41 8.94
N GLN A 94 -18.28 12.70 9.29
CA GLN A 94 -19.41 13.64 9.20
C GLN A 94 -19.00 14.92 8.45
N THR A 95 -18.11 14.78 7.48
CA THR A 95 -17.62 15.89 6.65
C THR A 95 -18.67 16.35 5.64
N GLY A 96 -19.66 15.52 5.33
CA GLY A 96 -20.63 15.77 4.26
C GLY A 96 -20.16 15.26 2.89
N TYR A 97 -18.94 14.73 2.79
CA TYR A 97 -18.40 14.11 1.59
C TYR A 97 -18.51 12.59 1.70
N PRO A 98 -19.42 11.92 0.95
CA PRO A 98 -19.76 10.52 1.17
C PRO A 98 -18.56 9.56 1.13
N ILE A 99 -17.60 9.77 0.23
CA ILE A 99 -16.42 8.90 0.11
C ILE A 99 -15.49 9.02 1.33
N ILE A 100 -15.30 10.24 1.84
CA ILE A 100 -14.48 10.50 3.03
C ILE A 100 -15.17 9.94 4.26
N ASP A 101 -16.47 10.19 4.38
CA ASP A 101 -17.27 9.73 5.52
C ASP A 101 -17.34 8.21 5.58
N ALA A 102 -17.50 7.53 4.44
CA ALA A 102 -17.46 6.07 4.38
C ALA A 102 -16.08 5.51 4.79
N ALA A 103 -14.99 6.09 4.29
CA ALA A 103 -13.63 5.67 4.63
C ALA A 103 -13.33 5.85 6.11
N MET A 104 -13.68 6.99 6.70
CA MET A 104 -13.44 7.28 8.13
C MET A 104 -14.28 6.38 9.04
N ARG A 105 -15.54 6.11 8.68
CA ARG A 105 -16.39 5.16 9.41
C ARG A 105 -15.87 3.74 9.31
N GLN A 106 -15.37 3.32 8.13
CA GLN A 106 -14.73 2.02 7.97
C GLN A 106 -13.47 1.91 8.84
N LEU A 107 -12.58 2.91 8.78
CA LEU A 107 -11.38 2.95 9.62
C LEU A 107 -11.71 2.78 11.10
N ARG A 108 -12.73 3.51 11.58
CA ARG A 108 -13.13 3.47 12.99
C ARG A 108 -13.73 2.13 13.40
N LYS A 109 -14.52 1.51 12.52
CA LYS A 109 -15.23 0.25 12.81
C LYS A 109 -14.33 -0.98 12.71
N ILE A 110 -13.44 -1.03 11.73
CA ILE A 110 -12.67 -2.25 11.41
C ILE A 110 -11.15 -2.07 11.45
N GLY A 111 -10.64 -0.85 11.63
CA GLY A 111 -9.21 -0.57 11.69
C GLY A 111 -8.47 -0.68 10.35
N TRP A 112 -9.19 -0.71 9.23
CA TRP A 112 -8.63 -0.85 7.89
C TRP A 112 -9.45 -0.08 6.86
N VAL A 113 -8.79 0.50 5.86
CA VAL A 113 -9.40 1.17 4.70
C VAL A 113 -8.63 0.73 3.45
N HIS A 114 -9.32 0.66 2.32
CA HIS A 114 -8.68 0.41 1.03
C HIS A 114 -7.67 1.52 0.69
N ASN A 115 -6.55 1.16 0.08
CA ASN A 115 -5.50 2.10 -0.36
C ASN A 115 -5.78 2.69 -1.74
#